data_AF-A0A293LH84-F1
#
_entry.id   AF-A0A293LH84-F1
#
_cell.length_a   1.000
_cell.length_b   1.000
_cell.length_c   1.000
_cell.angle_alpha   90.00
_cell.angle_beta   90.00
_cell.angle_gamma   90.00
#
_symmetry.space_group_name_H-M   'P 1'
#
loop_
_entity.id
_entity.type
_entity.pdbx_description
1 polymer ?
#
loop_
_entity_poly.entity_id
_entity_poly.type
_entity_poly.pdbx_seq_one_letter_code
_entity_poly.pdbx_strand_id
1 'polypeptide(L)'
;MDATLKELTSLVKEVNRDARRKGTYFDFALVFPDVRGPGYRMRDIGTTCSGQKGADDNKTLNAARFQIGDYLDIAISSPPLRGGPVASRRGRQSGF
;
A
#
# COMPACT_ATOMS: atom_id res chain seq x y z
N MET A 1 2.29 4.49 16.68
CA MET A 1 2.93 3.29 16.09
C MET A 1 4.03 3.71 15.12
N ASP A 2 5.22 3.22 15.37
CA ASP A 2 6.46 3.55 14.68
C ASP A 2 6.74 2.69 13.44
N ALA A 3 6.03 1.56 13.27
CA ALA A 3 6.18 0.71 12.09
C ALA A 3 6.02 1.50 10.78
N THR A 4 6.97 1.29 9.86
CA THR A 4 7.06 1.94 8.56
C THR A 4 6.44 1.13 7.44
N LEU A 5 6.06 1.77 6.33
CA LEU A 5 5.57 1.06 5.14
C LEU A 5 6.61 0.06 4.60
N LYS A 6 7.90 0.38 4.72
CA LYS A 6 8.99 -0.53 4.31
C LYS A 6 9.07 -1.77 5.20
N GLU A 7 8.90 -1.65 6.50
CA GLU A 7 8.88 -2.81 7.41
C GLU A 7 7.69 -3.72 7.11
N LEU A 8 6.50 -3.14 6.90
CA LEU A 8 5.31 -3.90 6.50
C LEU A 8 5.52 -4.62 5.16
N THR A 9 6.16 -3.95 4.19
CA THR A 9 6.55 -4.54 2.92
C THR A 9 7.49 -5.74 3.09
N SER A 10 8.43 -5.67 4.04
CA SER A 10 9.36 -6.77 4.33
C SER A 10 8.61 -8.00 4.87
N LEU A 11 7.66 -7.81 5.76
CA LEU A 11 6.81 -8.90 6.29
C LEU A 11 6.00 -9.58 5.18
N VAL A 12 5.39 -8.79 4.27
CA VAL A 12 4.65 -9.35 3.12
C VAL A 12 5.55 -10.20 2.23
N LYS A 13 6.81 -9.79 2.02
CA LYS A 13 7.78 -10.55 1.22
C LYS A 13 8.21 -11.85 1.86
N GLU A 14 8.21 -11.95 3.19
CA GLU A 14 8.53 -13.18 3.88
C GLU A 14 7.53 -14.28 3.51
N VAL A 15 6.25 -13.93 3.41
CA VAL A 15 5.15 -14.88 3.12
C VAL A 15 4.81 -15.00 1.63
N ASN A 16 4.96 -13.94 0.83
CA ASN A 16 4.68 -13.93 -0.60
C ASN A 16 5.99 -13.77 -1.41
N ARG A 17 6.51 -14.88 -1.95
CA ARG A 17 7.76 -14.89 -2.72
C ARG A 17 7.68 -14.08 -4.02
N ASP A 18 6.53 -14.05 -4.68
CA ASP A 18 6.35 -13.31 -5.94
C ASP A 18 6.50 -11.80 -5.72
N ALA A 19 6.14 -11.32 -4.53
CA ALA A 19 6.26 -9.92 -4.15
C ALA A 19 7.72 -9.44 -4.02
N ARG A 20 8.69 -10.38 -3.94
CA ARG A 20 10.13 -10.06 -3.89
C ARG A 20 10.69 -9.59 -5.23
N ARG A 21 9.98 -9.83 -6.34
CA ARG A 21 10.44 -9.46 -7.69
C ARG A 21 10.72 -7.96 -7.73
N LYS A 22 11.90 -7.58 -8.22
CA LYS A 22 12.30 -6.18 -8.35
C LYS A 22 11.30 -5.42 -9.24
N GLY A 23 10.86 -4.25 -8.77
CA GLY A 23 9.83 -3.45 -9.43
C GLY A 23 8.39 -3.82 -9.07
N THR A 24 8.16 -4.75 -8.13
CA THR A 24 6.83 -4.97 -7.55
C THR A 24 6.46 -3.78 -6.68
N TYR A 25 5.27 -3.22 -6.89
CA TYR A 25 4.73 -2.12 -6.11
C TYR A 25 3.78 -2.63 -5.03
N PHE A 26 3.78 -1.93 -3.89
CA PHE A 26 2.87 -2.15 -2.77
C PHE A 26 2.18 -0.83 -2.48
N ASP A 27 0.92 -0.70 -2.85
CA ASP A 27 0.12 0.49 -2.58
C ASP A 27 -0.70 0.26 -1.31
N PHE A 28 -0.51 1.13 -0.32
CA PHE A 28 -1.09 0.99 1.01
C PHE A 28 -2.29 1.90 1.17
N ALA A 29 -3.36 1.38 1.77
CA ALA A 29 -4.51 2.17 2.19
C ALA A 29 -4.97 1.76 3.59
N LEU A 30 -5.46 2.74 4.37
CA LEU A 30 -6.18 2.47 5.61
C LEU A 30 -7.64 2.23 5.29
N VAL A 31 -8.22 1.21 5.90
CA VAL A 31 -9.65 0.92 5.85
C VAL A 31 -10.21 1.06 7.26
N PHE A 32 -11.08 2.03 7.47
CA PHE A 32 -11.57 2.45 8.79
C PHE A 32 -13.09 2.65 8.79
N PRO A 33 -13.78 2.49 9.94
CA PRO A 33 -15.23 2.64 10.00
C PRO A 33 -15.72 4.01 9.52
N ASP A 34 -16.82 4.05 8.78
CA ASP A 34 -17.46 5.30 8.43
C ASP A 34 -18.21 5.88 9.63
N VAL A 35 -17.79 7.06 10.10
CA VAL A 35 -18.46 7.77 11.20
C VAL A 35 -19.88 8.25 10.85
N ARG A 36 -20.25 8.28 9.57
CA ARG A 36 -21.53 8.82 9.08
C ARG A 36 -22.58 7.75 8.82
N GLY A 37 -22.24 6.47 8.89
CA GLY A 37 -23.18 5.40 8.56
C GLY A 37 -22.58 4.00 8.65
N PRO A 38 -23.38 2.97 8.37
CA PRO A 38 -22.87 1.60 8.31
C PRO A 38 -21.86 1.45 7.17
N GLY A 39 -20.69 0.90 7.46
CA GLY A 39 -19.67 0.58 6.46
C GLY A 39 -18.25 1.01 6.85
N TYR A 40 -17.35 0.90 5.87
CA TYR A 40 -15.95 1.27 5.98
C TYR A 40 -15.57 2.23 4.86
N ARG A 41 -14.67 3.16 5.14
CA ARG A 41 -14.00 4.01 4.17
C ARG A 41 -12.56 3.61 4.02
N MET A 42 -12.00 3.95 2.86
CA MET A 42 -10.61 3.69 2.54
C MET A 42 -9.87 4.99 2.21
N ARG A 43 -8.61 5.09 2.62
CA ARG A 43 -7.73 6.22 2.31
C ARG A 43 -6.34 5.72 1.97
N ASP A 44 -5.86 6.06 0.78
CA ASP A 44 -4.48 5.77 0.37
C ASP A 44 -3.47 6.50 1.28
N ILE A 45 -2.43 5.78 1.70
CA ILE A 45 -1.41 6.31 2.62
C ILE A 45 0.01 6.29 2.07
N GLY A 46 0.29 5.58 0.99
CA GLY A 46 1.60 5.64 0.34
C GLY A 46 1.92 4.39 -0.48
N THR A 47 3.09 4.38 -1.09
CA THR A 47 3.55 3.26 -1.92
C THR A 47 4.99 2.88 -1.64
N THR A 48 5.33 1.60 -1.75
CA THR A 48 6.72 1.12 -1.73
C THR A 48 7.01 0.27 -2.96
N CYS A 49 8.29 0.07 -3.27
CA CYS A 49 8.73 -0.73 -4.41
C CYS A 49 9.82 -1.73 -4.01
N SER A 50 9.69 -2.97 -4.49
CA SER A 50 10.72 -3.99 -4.33
C SER A 50 12.01 -3.62 -5.05
N GLY A 51 13.10 -3.51 -4.27
CA GLY A 51 14.44 -3.26 -4.80
C GLY A 51 14.67 -1.82 -5.28
N GLN A 52 13.82 -0.88 -4.87
CA GLN A 52 13.99 0.56 -5.09
C GLN A 52 13.60 1.32 -3.81
N LYS A 53 14.36 2.35 -3.46
CA LYS A 53 14.00 3.24 -2.33
C LYS A 53 12.89 4.19 -2.78
N GLY A 54 11.77 4.18 -2.07
CA GLY A 54 10.64 5.09 -2.28
C GLY A 54 10.65 6.29 -1.34
N ALA A 55 9.83 7.29 -1.64
CA ALA A 55 9.64 8.46 -0.77
C ALA A 55 8.84 8.11 0.50
N ASP A 56 7.90 7.17 0.39
CA ASP A 56 7.04 6.75 1.51
C ASP A 56 7.62 5.60 2.33
N ASP A 57 8.81 5.07 1.99
CA ASP A 57 9.44 3.93 2.67
C ASP A 57 9.51 4.13 4.21
N ASN A 58 9.85 5.35 4.64
CA ASN A 58 10.03 5.71 6.04
C ASN A 58 8.73 6.25 6.69
N LYS A 59 7.60 6.28 5.96
CA LYS A 59 6.35 6.76 6.49
C LYS A 59 5.82 5.77 7.52
N THR A 60 5.58 6.25 8.73
CA THR A 60 5.09 5.42 9.84
C THR A 60 3.57 5.33 9.86
N LEU A 61 3.02 4.27 10.46
CA LEU A 61 1.59 4.15 10.72
C LEU A 61 1.05 5.32 11.55
N ASN A 62 1.84 5.84 12.50
CA ASN A 62 1.47 7.05 13.24
C ASN A 62 1.35 8.29 12.33
N ALA A 63 2.31 8.48 11.42
CA ALA A 63 2.26 9.58 10.44
C ALA A 63 1.07 9.44 9.49
N ALA A 64 0.66 8.21 9.19
CA ALA A 64 -0.53 7.88 8.41
C ALA A 64 -1.85 7.99 9.22
N ARG A 65 -1.79 8.33 10.50
CA ARG A 65 -2.94 8.42 11.43
C ARG A 65 -3.70 7.11 11.59
N PHE A 66 -2.99 5.97 11.58
CA PHE A 66 -3.57 4.67 11.92
C PHE A 66 -4.06 4.65 13.38
N GLN A 67 -5.23 4.06 13.60
CA GLN A 67 -5.79 3.79 14.92
C GLN A 67 -5.98 2.29 15.11
N ILE A 68 -5.88 1.83 16.36
CA ILE A 68 -6.25 0.45 16.69
C ILE A 68 -7.72 0.23 16.33
N GLY A 69 -7.99 -0.83 15.56
CA GLY A 69 -9.31 -1.11 14.99
C GLY A 69 -9.42 -0.80 13.51
N ASP A 70 -8.49 -0.02 12.96
CA ASP A 70 -8.35 0.15 11.51
C ASP A 70 -7.74 -1.11 10.87
N TYR A 71 -8.13 -1.39 9.63
CA TYR A 71 -7.48 -2.39 8.79
C TYR A 71 -6.51 -1.72 7.82
N LEU A 72 -5.59 -2.54 7.29
CA LEU A 72 -4.63 -2.13 6.27
C LEU A 72 -4.88 -2.94 4.99
N ASP A 73 -5.17 -2.25 3.89
CA ASP A 73 -5.23 -2.82 2.54
C ASP A 73 -3.88 -2.61 1.85
N ILE A 74 -3.38 -3.65 1.18
CA ILE A 74 -2.11 -3.60 0.43
C ILE A 74 -2.34 -4.20 -0.95
N ALA A 75 -2.39 -3.33 -1.97
CA ALA A 75 -2.45 -3.78 -3.36
C ALA A 75 -1.03 -4.09 -3.87
N ILE A 76 -0.78 -5.34 -4.25
CA ILE A 76 0.51 -5.81 -4.75
C ILE A 76 0.47 -5.92 -6.27
N SER A 77 1.24 -5.08 -6.96
CA SER A 77 1.29 -5.04 -8.42
C SER A 77 2.64 -5.51 -8.93
N SER A 78 2.64 -6.60 -9.73
CA SER A 78 3.86 -7.10 -10.37
C SER A 78 4.48 -6.05 -11.31
N PRO A 79 5.81 -6.03 -11.46
CA PRO A 79 6.46 -5.15 -12.42
C PRO A 79 5.94 -5.44 -13.84
N PRO A 80 5.69 -4.41 -14.67
CA PRO A 80 5.32 -4.63 -16.05
C PRO A 80 6.41 -5.46 -16.76
N LEU A 81 5.98 -6.43 -17.56
CA LEU A 81 6.86 -7.14 -18.47
C LEU A 81 7.60 -6.10 -19.31
N ARG A 82 8.93 -6.20 -19.45
CA ARG A 82 9.72 -5.27 -20.27
C ARG A 82 9.07 -5.17 -21.66
N GLY A 83 8.52 -3.99 -21.99
CA GLY A 83 7.85 -3.72 -23.27
C GLY A 83 6.32 -3.74 -23.25
N GLY A 84 5.67 -4.03 -22.12
CA GLY A 84 4.21 -3.87 -21.98
C GLY A 84 3.82 -2.40 -21.78
N PRO A 85 2.62 -1.98 -22.22
CA PRO A 85 2.14 -0.63 -21.96
C PRO A 85 2.18 -0.37 -20.45
N VAL A 86 2.82 0.73 -20.05
CA VAL A 86 2.74 1.23 -18.67
C VAL A 86 1.26 1.50 -18.43
N ALA A 87 0.59 0.64 -17.66
CA ALA A 87 -0.76 0.90 -17.21
C ALA A 87 -0.72 2.27 -16.53
N SER A 88 -1.27 3.27 -17.23
CA SER A 88 -1.37 4.63 -16.75
C SER A 88 -2.09 4.52 -15.41
N ARG A 89 -1.36 4.77 -14.31
CA ARG A 89 -1.86 4.73 -12.94
C ARG A 89 -2.79 5.92 -12.72
N ARG A 90 -3.90 5.94 -13.47
CA ARG A 90 -4.92 6.96 -13.43
C ARG A 90 -5.85 6.62 -12.29
N GLY A 91 -5.85 7.52 -11.31
CA GLY A 91 -6.84 7.75 -10.27
C GLY A 91 -7.81 6.60 -9.99
N ARG A 92 -7.63 5.97 -8.84
CA ARG A 92 -8.71 5.26 -8.15
C ARG A 92 -9.75 6.32 -7.77
N GLN A 93 -10.63 6.65 -8.72
CA GLN A 93 -11.79 7.49 -8.47
C GLN A 93 -12.63 6.78 -7.40
N SER A 94 -12.87 7.52 -6.33
CA SER A 94 -13.89 7.26 -5.35
C SER A 94 -15.26 7.18 -6.03
N GLY A 95 -15.73 5.96 -6.30
CA GLY A 95 -17.14 5.58 -6.28
C GLY A 95 -17.18 4.29 -5.44
N PHE A 96 -17.98 4.17 -4.38
CA PHE A 96 -19.28 4.74 -4.06
C PHE A 96 -19.31 5.25 -2.62
#